data_AF-A0A1K0FNR3-F1
#
_entry.id   AF-A0A1K0FNR3-F1
#
_cell.length_a   1.000
_cell.length_b   1.000
_cell.length_c   1.000
_cell.angle_alpha   90.00
_cell.angle_beta   90.00
_cell.angle_gamma   90.00
#
_symmetry.space_group_name_H-M   'P 1'
#
loop_
_entity.id
_entity.type
_entity.pdbx_description
1 polymer ?
#
loop_
_entity_poly.entity_id
_entity_poly.type
_entity_poly.pdbx_seq_one_letter_code
_entity_poly.pdbx_strand_id
1 'polypeptide(L)'
;MEAPKVSSLQSSLHSWTATLRKQLRAGLGWLREYLTPPSVLAEAPASVAELRRYARWGAWTSSTAGLLRNLGIGWYRLVGLPVTVVCRYVEWIWQRPGRAIPVYLLWKLLISTGPGPWAAEHLIRPVLGVLAWVLL
;
A
#
# COMPACT_ATOMS: atom_id res chain seq x y z
N MET A 1 42.21 -34.58 35.13
CA MET A 1 40.82 -34.11 35.30
C MET A 1 40.54 -33.08 34.21
N GLU A 2 40.13 -33.52 33.03
CA GLU A 2 39.79 -32.65 31.90
C GLU A 2 38.31 -32.86 31.56
N ALA A 3 37.44 -31.97 32.05
CA ALA A 3 36.04 -31.91 31.62
C ALA A 3 35.42 -30.48 31.53
N PRO A 4 36.13 -29.38 31.19
CA PRO A 4 35.48 -28.06 31.05
C PRO A 4 35.03 -27.67 29.62
N LYS A 5 35.38 -28.42 28.56
CA LYS A 5 35.10 -27.99 27.17
C LYS A 5 33.69 -28.27 26.66
N VAL A 6 33.01 -29.30 27.19
CA VAL A 6 31.69 -29.70 26.67
C VAL A 6 30.57 -28.82 27.22
N SER A 7 30.68 -28.36 28.46
CA SER A 7 29.65 -27.53 29.12
C SER A 7 29.56 -26.11 28.54
N SER A 8 30.68 -25.53 28.12
CA SER A 8 30.73 -24.20 27.50
C SER A 8 30.18 -24.17 26.07
N LEU A 9 30.37 -25.26 25.30
CA LEU A 9 29.77 -25.41 23.97
C LEU A 9 28.25 -25.60 24.05
N GLN A 10 27.78 -26.33 25.07
CA GLN A 10 26.35 -26.59 25.26
C GLN A 10 25.58 -25.33 25.69
N SER A 11 26.18 -24.48 26.55
CA SER A 11 25.61 -23.18 26.92
C SER A 11 25.64 -22.16 25.77
N SER A 12 26.69 -22.19 24.94
CA SER A 12 26.80 -21.41 23.69
C SER A 12 25.68 -21.78 22.70
N LEU A 13 25.42 -23.07 22.48
CA LEU A 13 24.36 -23.52 21.56
C LEU A 13 22.96 -23.17 22.07
N HIS A 14 22.70 -23.28 23.38
CA HIS A 14 21.41 -22.88 23.95
C HIS A 14 21.16 -21.36 23.87
N SER A 15 22.18 -20.53 24.09
CA SER A 15 22.03 -19.07 23.96
C SER A 15 21.84 -18.63 22.50
N TRP A 16 22.53 -19.28 21.55
CA TRP A 16 22.38 -19.00 20.13
C TRP A 16 21.00 -19.39 19.60
N THR A 17 20.50 -20.58 19.96
CA THR A 17 19.15 -21.03 19.57
C THR A 17 18.04 -20.16 20.17
N ALA A 18 18.19 -19.72 21.43
CA ALA A 18 17.28 -18.77 22.05
C ALA A 18 17.26 -17.41 21.32
N THR A 19 18.44 -16.92 20.92
CA THR A 19 18.59 -15.66 20.19
C THR A 19 17.96 -15.74 18.79
N LEU A 20 18.22 -16.82 18.05
CA LEU A 20 17.61 -17.05 16.75
C LEU A 20 16.10 -17.18 16.83
N ARG A 21 15.58 -17.95 17.79
CA ARG A 21 14.14 -18.10 17.99
C ARG A 21 13.48 -16.75 18.32
N LYS A 22 14.15 -15.88 19.07
CA LYS A 22 13.68 -14.52 19.36
C LYS A 22 13.66 -13.66 18.09
N GLN A 23 14.73 -13.68 17.28
CA GLN A 23 14.79 -12.94 16.02
C GLN A 23 13.75 -13.44 15.00
N LEU A 24 13.56 -14.76 14.88
CA LEU A 24 12.53 -15.37 14.05
C LEU A 24 11.13 -14.95 14.47
N ARG A 25 10.80 -14.99 15.77
CA ARG A 25 9.49 -14.53 16.26
C ARG A 25 9.29 -13.04 16.02
N ALA A 26 10.33 -12.22 16.18
CA ALA A 26 10.26 -10.79 15.91
C ALA A 26 10.03 -10.52 14.42
N GLY A 27 10.74 -11.22 13.53
CA GLY A 27 10.54 -11.14 12.08
C GLY A 27 9.16 -11.62 11.65
N LEU A 28 8.67 -12.71 12.23
CA LEU A 28 7.32 -13.25 11.97
C LEU A 28 6.23 -12.28 12.48
N GLY A 29 6.45 -11.65 13.63
CA GLY A 29 5.57 -10.64 14.19
C GLY A 29 5.47 -9.41 13.29
N TRP A 30 6.62 -8.87 12.87
CA TRP A 30 6.68 -7.74 11.93
C TRP A 30 6.02 -8.08 10.59
N LEU A 31 6.27 -9.26 10.02
CA LEU A 31 5.62 -9.71 8.78
C LEU A 31 4.11 -9.82 8.96
N ARG A 32 3.66 -10.41 10.08
CA ARG A 32 2.23 -10.55 10.37
C ARG A 32 1.57 -9.18 10.47
N GLU A 33 2.18 -8.23 11.19
CA GLU A 33 1.67 -6.86 11.28
C GLU A 33 1.62 -6.18 9.90
N TYR A 34 2.65 -6.35 9.08
CA TYR A 34 2.71 -5.77 7.74
C TYR A 34 1.65 -6.34 6.79
N LEU A 35 1.31 -7.63 6.93
CA LEU A 35 0.33 -8.33 6.09
C LEU A 35 -1.09 -8.30 6.66
N THR A 36 -1.29 -7.84 7.90
CA THR A 36 -2.63 -7.76 8.50
C THR A 36 -3.33 -6.53 7.96
N PRO A 37 -4.45 -6.68 7.23
CA PRO A 37 -5.17 -5.53 6.69
C PRO A 37 -5.74 -4.67 7.84
N PRO A 38 -5.83 -3.35 7.67
CA PRO A 38 -6.46 -2.48 8.65
C PRO A 38 -7.92 -2.87 8.84
N SER A 39 -8.45 -2.66 10.05
CA SER A 39 -9.85 -2.98 10.36
C SER A 39 -10.80 -1.96 9.72
N VAL A 40 -11.21 -2.25 8.48
CA VAL A 40 -12.04 -1.36 7.64
C VAL A 40 -13.38 -0.98 8.29
N LEU A 41 -13.93 -1.84 9.14
CA LEU A 41 -15.22 -1.64 9.81
C LEU A 41 -15.12 -0.95 11.17
N ALA A 42 -13.96 -0.98 11.80
CA ALA A 42 -13.77 -0.48 13.17
C ALA A 42 -13.11 0.91 13.19
N GLU A 43 -12.35 1.25 12.15
CA GLU A 43 -11.60 2.50 12.09
C GLU A 43 -12.09 3.39 10.96
N ALA A 44 -12.17 4.69 11.23
CA ALA A 44 -12.42 5.67 10.19
C ALA A 44 -11.25 5.66 9.18
N PRO A 45 -11.53 5.78 7.88
CA PRO A 45 -10.47 5.85 6.90
C PRO A 45 -9.58 7.07 7.10
N ALA A 46 -8.26 6.86 7.04
CA ALA A 46 -7.29 7.94 7.07
C ALA A 46 -7.51 8.92 5.91
N SER A 47 -7.38 10.21 6.20
CA SER A 47 -7.45 11.27 5.21
C SER A 47 -6.27 11.21 4.24
N VAL A 48 -6.45 11.74 3.03
CA VAL A 48 -5.38 11.82 2.02
C VAL A 48 -4.19 12.65 2.53
N ALA A 49 -4.45 13.64 3.39
CA ALA A 49 -3.42 14.44 4.04
C ALA A 49 -2.59 13.62 5.03
N GLU A 50 -3.23 12.77 5.84
CA GLU A 50 -2.56 11.85 6.76
C GLU A 50 -1.75 10.81 6.01
N LEU A 51 -2.27 10.23 4.94
CA LEU A 51 -1.55 9.29 4.08
C LEU A 51 -0.31 9.95 3.46
N ARG A 52 -0.42 11.19 2.98
CA ARG A 52 0.72 11.96 2.46
C ARG A 52 1.76 12.26 3.55
N ARG A 53 1.30 12.58 4.77
CA ARG A 53 2.18 12.81 5.91
C ARG A 53 2.90 11.53 6.31
N TYR A 54 2.21 10.39 6.31
CA TYR A 54 2.77 9.07 6.59
C TYR A 54 3.79 8.65 5.51
N ALA A 55 3.50 8.87 4.23
CA ALA A 55 4.46 8.62 3.16
C ALA A 55 5.76 9.40 3.38
N ARG A 56 5.69 10.64 3.87
CA ARG A 56 6.88 11.47 4.10
C ARG A 56 7.61 11.18 5.42
N TRP A 57 6.87 11.00 6.51
CA TRP A 57 7.41 10.99 7.88
C TRP A 57 7.10 9.73 8.67
N GLY A 58 6.34 8.79 8.11
CA GLY A 58 5.93 7.57 8.77
C GLY A 58 7.09 6.60 9.02
N ALA A 59 6.89 5.68 9.95
CA ALA A 59 7.86 4.66 10.34
C ALA A 59 7.89 3.45 9.38
N TRP A 60 7.85 3.69 8.07
CA TRP A 60 7.91 2.64 7.04
C TRP A 60 9.31 2.45 6.45
N THR A 61 10.26 3.35 6.78
CA THR A 61 11.70 3.15 6.55
C THR A 61 12.50 3.48 7.79
N SER A 62 13.63 2.83 7.98
CA SER A 62 14.56 3.05 9.10
C SER A 62 15.18 4.45 9.13
N SER A 63 15.28 5.12 7.98
CA SER A 63 15.78 6.49 7.86
C SER A 63 14.70 7.48 7.41
N THR A 64 14.78 8.72 7.87
CA THR A 64 13.92 9.84 7.42
C THR A 64 14.42 10.48 6.12
N ALA A 65 15.64 10.16 5.68
CA ALA A 65 16.23 10.61 4.42
C ALA A 65 16.93 9.46 3.68
N GLY A 66 16.86 9.46 2.34
CA GLY A 66 17.57 8.50 1.51
C GLY A 66 16.79 8.07 0.26
N LEU A 67 17.47 7.33 -0.63
CA LEU A 67 16.91 6.85 -1.90
C LEU A 67 15.61 6.06 -1.71
N LEU A 68 15.60 5.10 -0.77
CA LEU A 68 14.41 4.29 -0.46
C LEU A 68 13.21 5.14 -0.01
N ARG A 69 13.45 6.16 0.83
CA ARG A 69 12.41 7.09 1.27
C ARG A 69 11.85 7.88 0.08
N ASN A 70 12.73 8.42 -0.77
CA ASN A 70 12.33 9.18 -1.95
C ASN A 70 11.55 8.33 -2.96
N LEU A 71 11.97 7.08 -3.17
CA LEU A 71 11.27 6.13 -4.03
C LEU A 71 9.86 5.83 -3.51
N GLY A 72 9.69 5.57 -2.21
CA GLY A 72 8.34 5.34 -1.68
C GLY A 72 7.47 6.61 -1.67
N ILE A 73 8.05 7.81 -1.49
CA ILE A 73 7.32 9.08 -1.70
C ILE A 73 6.90 9.23 -3.17
N GLY A 74 7.79 8.88 -4.11
CA GLY A 74 7.50 8.89 -5.55
C GLY A 74 6.38 7.92 -5.91
N TRP A 75 6.47 6.68 -5.44
CA TRP A 75 5.42 5.66 -5.57
C TRP A 75 4.09 6.14 -5.01
N TYR A 76 4.09 6.70 -3.79
CA TYR A 76 2.87 7.24 -3.20
C TYR A 76 2.28 8.36 -4.06
N ARG A 77 3.09 9.25 -4.64
CA ARG A 77 2.58 10.33 -5.50
C ARG A 77 2.04 9.85 -6.84
N LEU A 78 2.73 8.91 -7.49
CA LEU A 78 2.41 8.46 -8.83
C LEU A 78 1.33 7.38 -8.86
N VAL A 79 1.26 6.53 -7.84
CA VAL A 79 0.36 5.37 -7.80
C VAL A 79 -0.57 5.45 -6.60
N GLY A 80 -0.01 5.59 -5.39
CA GLY A 80 -0.80 5.53 -4.16
C GLY A 80 -1.90 6.59 -4.08
N LEU A 81 -1.57 7.85 -4.37
CA LEU A 81 -2.47 9.00 -4.34
C LEU A 81 -3.58 8.88 -5.39
N PRO A 82 -3.30 8.70 -6.70
CA PRO A 82 -4.38 8.61 -7.69
C PRO A 82 -5.29 7.40 -7.43
N VAL A 83 -4.75 6.24 -7.08
CA VAL A 83 -5.56 5.06 -6.75
C VAL A 83 -6.46 5.33 -5.54
N THR A 84 -5.91 5.92 -4.47
CA THR A 84 -6.70 6.27 -3.27
C THR A 84 -7.82 7.23 -3.61
N VAL A 85 -7.56 8.26 -4.42
CA VAL A 85 -8.59 9.24 -4.82
C VAL A 85 -9.72 8.56 -5.59
N VAL A 86 -9.39 7.70 -6.56
CA VAL A 86 -10.40 6.94 -7.32
C VAL A 86 -11.23 6.07 -6.39
N CYS A 87 -10.60 5.30 -5.49
CA CYS A 87 -11.32 4.47 -4.52
C CYS A 87 -12.25 5.29 -3.63
N ARG A 88 -11.84 6.49 -3.20
CA ARG A 88 -12.69 7.39 -2.39
C ARG A 88 -13.89 7.92 -3.16
N TYR A 89 -13.72 8.24 -4.45
CA TYR A 89 -14.86 8.62 -5.30
C TYR A 89 -15.81 7.45 -5.52
N VAL A 90 -15.28 6.25 -5.78
CA VAL A 90 -16.09 5.03 -5.91
C VAL A 90 -16.89 4.80 -4.63
N GLU A 91 -16.23 4.85 -3.47
CA GLU A 91 -16.89 4.73 -2.17
C GLU A 91 -17.99 5.80 -1.98
N TRP A 92 -17.70 7.06 -2.32
CA TRP A 92 -18.66 8.16 -2.22
C TRP A 92 -19.92 7.93 -3.08
N ILE A 93 -19.77 7.37 -4.28
CA ILE A 93 -20.87 6.98 -5.17
C ILE A 93 -21.70 5.87 -4.53
N TRP A 94 -21.06 4.81 -4.07
CA TRP A 94 -21.74 3.62 -3.54
C TRP A 94 -22.39 3.84 -2.18
N GLN A 95 -21.89 4.77 -1.37
CA GLN A 95 -22.49 5.12 -0.08
C GLN A 95 -23.94 5.63 -0.19
N ARG A 96 -24.32 6.28 -1.31
CA ARG A 96 -25.69 6.78 -1.50
C ARG A 96 -26.12 6.69 -2.97
N PRO A 97 -27.20 5.96 -3.30
CA PRO A 97 -27.61 5.75 -4.69
C PRO A 97 -27.95 7.05 -5.44
N GLY A 98 -28.43 8.09 -4.74
CA GLY A 98 -28.68 9.40 -5.34
C GLY A 98 -27.43 10.09 -5.90
N ARG A 99 -26.23 9.71 -5.47
CA ARG A 99 -24.95 10.22 -6.00
C ARG A 99 -24.52 9.51 -7.29
N ALA A 100 -25.07 8.34 -7.58
CA ALA A 100 -24.81 7.64 -8.84
C ALA A 100 -25.49 8.33 -10.03
N ILE A 101 -26.64 8.96 -9.81
CA ILE A 101 -27.40 9.69 -10.83
C ILE A 101 -26.57 10.78 -11.52
N PRO A 102 -25.97 11.77 -10.81
CA PRO A 102 -25.17 12.80 -11.46
C PRO A 102 -23.94 12.22 -12.17
N VAL A 103 -23.30 11.17 -11.64
CA VAL A 103 -22.17 10.51 -12.31
C VAL A 103 -22.60 9.87 -13.62
N TYR A 104 -23.73 9.15 -13.61
CA TYR A 104 -24.30 8.56 -14.81
C TYR A 104 -24.68 9.62 -15.85
N LEU A 105 -25.31 10.72 -15.43
CA LEU A 105 -25.65 11.83 -16.32
C LEU A 105 -24.40 12.49 -16.92
N LEU A 106 -23.38 12.75 -16.11
CA LEU A 106 -22.11 13.32 -16.56
C LEU A 106 -21.42 12.39 -17.57
N TRP A 107 -21.38 11.08 -17.28
CA TRP A 107 -20.82 10.07 -18.17
C TRP A 107 -21.59 10.00 -19.49
N LYS A 108 -22.92 10.01 -19.44
CA LYS A 108 -23.78 10.03 -20.63
C LYS A 108 -23.58 11.30 -21.45
N LEU A 109 -23.47 12.46 -20.79
CA LEU A 109 -23.19 13.74 -21.43
C LEU A 109 -21.83 13.71 -22.13
N LEU A 110 -20.81 13.19 -21.45
CA LEU A 110 -19.45 13.07 -21.97
C LEU A 110 -19.45 12.23 -23.25
N ILE A 111 -20.09 11.06 -23.25
CA ILE A 111 -20.16 10.17 -24.43
C ILE A 111 -21.01 10.77 -25.55
N SER A 112 -22.08 11.50 -25.21
CA SER A 112 -22.96 12.14 -26.19
C SER A 112 -22.37 13.40 -26.83
N THR A 113 -21.30 13.95 -26.26
CA THR A 113 -20.59 15.11 -26.81
C THR A 113 -19.36 14.63 -27.60
N GLY A 114 -19.12 15.21 -28.78
CA GLY A 114 -17.98 14.87 -29.65
C GLY A 114 -16.59 14.69 -28.97
N PRO A 115 -16.23 15.40 -27.88
CA PRO A 115 -15.01 15.11 -27.13
C PRO A 115 -14.98 13.76 -26.37
N GLY A 116 -16.12 13.12 -26.10
CA GLY A 116 -16.18 11.82 -25.41
C GLY A 116 -15.55 10.67 -26.18
N PRO A 117 -15.95 10.45 -27.45
CA PRO A 117 -15.31 9.47 -28.33
C PRO A 117 -13.80 9.74 -28.48
N TRP A 118 -13.42 11.01 -28.65
CA TRP A 118 -12.00 11.40 -28.74
C TRP A 118 -11.23 11.03 -27.47
N ALA A 119 -11.77 11.35 -26.28
CA ALA A 119 -11.15 11.02 -25.00
C ALA A 119 -11.12 9.49 -24.76
N ALA A 120 -12.15 8.76 -25.17
CA ALA A 120 -12.15 7.30 -25.07
C ALA A 120 -11.03 6.67 -25.92
N GLU A 121 -10.82 7.17 -27.13
CA GLU A 121 -9.79 6.66 -28.03
C GLU A 121 -8.37 7.07 -27.63
N HIS A 122 -8.18 8.31 -27.17
CA HIS A 122 -6.84 8.88 -26.97
C HIS A 122 -6.37 8.89 -25.51
N LEU A 123 -7.26 8.73 -24.54
CA LEU A 123 -6.92 8.69 -23.10
C LEU A 123 -7.18 7.30 -22.52
N ILE A 124 -8.38 6.74 -22.72
CA ILE A 124 -8.79 5.49 -22.05
C ILE A 124 -8.09 4.28 -22.69
N ARG A 125 -8.15 4.15 -24.02
CA ARG A 125 -7.52 3.04 -24.77
C ARG A 125 -6.01 2.90 -24.51
N PRO A 126 -5.19 3.96 -24.57
CA PRO A 126 -3.75 3.82 -24.32
C PRO A 126 -3.45 3.53 -22.84
N VAL A 127 -4.20 4.09 -21.88
CA VAL A 127 -4.02 3.77 -20.45
C VAL A 127 -4.35 2.30 -20.17
N LEU A 128 -5.43 1.77 -20.75
CA LEU A 128 -5.76 0.35 -20.65
C LEU A 128 -4.71 -0.53 -21.35
N GLY A 129 -4.17 -0.10 -22.48
CA GLY A 129 -3.08 -0.80 -23.17
C GLY A 129 -1.80 -0.86 -22.34
N VAL A 130 -1.41 0.24 -21.69
CA VAL A 130 -0.24 0.28 -20.79
C VAL A 130 -0.49 -0.56 -19.54
N LEU A 131 -1.67 -0.47 -18.93
CA LEU A 131 -2.02 -1.30 -17.78
C LEU A 131 -2.03 -2.79 -18.14
N ALA A 132 -2.60 -3.17 -19.28
CA ALA A 132 -2.58 -4.55 -19.77
C ALA A 132 -1.15 -5.02 -20.04
N TRP A 133 -0.28 -4.19 -20.61
CA TRP A 133 1.13 -4.51 -20.85
C TRP A 133 1.94 -4.66 -19.56
N VAL A 134 1.64 -3.89 -18.51
CA VAL A 134 2.31 -4.01 -17.19
C VAL A 134 1.82 -5.23 -16.41
N LEU A 135 0.58 -5.68 -16.65
CA LEU A 135 -0.08 -6.77 -15.92
C LEU A 135 0.01 -8.15 -16.61
N LEU A 136 0.46 -8.21 -17.87
CA LEU A 136 0.75 -9.43 -18.64
C LEU A 136 2.26 -9.71 -18.66
#